data_AF-A0A182XQ30-F1
#
_entry.id   AF-A0A182XQ30-F1
#
_cell.length_a   1.000
_cell.length_b   1.000
_cell.length_c   1.000
_cell.angle_alpha   90.00
_cell.angle_beta   90.00
_cell.angle_gamma   90.00
#
_symmetry.space_group_name_H-M   'P 1'
#
loop_
_entity.id
_entity.type
_entity.pdbx_description
1 polymer ?
#
loop_
_entity_poly.entity_id
_entity_poly.type
_entity_poly.pdbx_seq_one_letter_code
_entity_poly.pdbx_strand_id
1 'polypeptide(L)' 'MVHNGIEYGDIQLICAACHLMLALGMTRKEIAQEFDVWNKGVLDSFLIEITRDFLNHRDDEG' A
#
# COMPACT_ATOMS: atom_id res chain seq x y z
N MET A 1 8.00 10.25 -21.03
CA MET A 1 6.92 9.24 -21.08
C MET A 1 7.34 7.87 -20.50
N VAL A 2 8.40 7.79 -19.68
CA VAL A 2 8.83 6.54 -19.00
C VAL A 2 8.42 6.55 -17.53
N HIS A 3 8.49 7.71 -16.87
CA HIS A 3 8.10 7.92 -15.47
C HIS A 3 6.70 7.37 -15.15
N ASN A 4 5.67 7.83 -15.88
CA ASN A 4 4.31 7.36 -15.66
C ASN A 4 4.17 5.85 -15.84
N GLY A 5 4.90 5.25 -16.79
CA GLY A 5 4.88 3.80 -16.99
C GLY A 5 5.44 3.02 -15.80
N ILE A 6 6.50 3.54 -15.18
CA ILE A 6 7.08 2.98 -13.94
C ILE A 6 6.08 3.16 -12.78
N GLU A 7 5.51 4.37 -12.62
CA GLU A 7 4.52 4.64 -11.57
C GLU A 7 3.31 3.71 -11.65
N TYR A 8 2.76 3.48 -12.85
CA TYR A 8 1.66 2.53 -13.03
C TYR A 8 2.06 1.10 -12.67
N GLY A 9 3.30 0.69 -13.00
CA GLY A 9 3.84 -0.60 -12.61
C GLY A 9 3.92 -0.76 -11.09
N ASP A 10 4.44 0.23 -10.39
CA ASP A 10 4.59 0.23 -8.94
C ASP A 10 3.22 0.20 -8.25
N ILE A 11 2.27 1.02 -8.70
CA ILE A 11 0.89 1.02 -8.20
C ILE A 11 0.24 -0.35 -8.39
N GLN A 12 0.41 -0.99 -9.56
CA GLN A 12 -0.14 -2.30 -9.84
C GLN A 12 0.46 -3.39 -8.93
N LEU A 13 1.77 -3.34 -8.68
CA LEU A 13 2.46 -4.27 -7.78
C LEU A 13 2.01 -4.11 -6.33
N ILE A 14 1.88 -2.86 -5.86
CA ILE A 14 1.35 -2.54 -4.54
C ILE A 14 -0.07 -3.08 -4.37
N CYS A 15 -0.97 -2.83 -5.35
CA CYS A 15 -2.33 -3.36 -5.33
C CYS A 15 -2.37 -4.89 -5.32
N ALA A 16 -1.50 -5.55 -6.09
CA ALA A 16 -1.42 -7.01 -6.12
C ALA A 16 -0.96 -7.58 -4.76
N ALA A 17 0.01 -6.94 -4.10
CA ALA A 17 0.45 -7.32 -2.76
C ALA A 17 -0.68 -7.17 -1.72
N CYS A 18 -1.39 -6.04 -1.72
CA CYS A 18 -2.55 -5.82 -0.86
C CYS A 18 -3.63 -6.89 -1.09
N HIS A 19 -3.93 -7.22 -2.35
CA HIS A 19 -4.92 -8.25 -2.67
C HIS A 19 -4.50 -9.64 -2.17
N LEU A 20 -3.22 -10.00 -2.29
CA LEU A 20 -2.70 -11.26 -1.77
C LEU A 20 -2.85 -11.32 -0.23
N MET A 21 -2.50 -10.25 0.48
CA MET A 21 -2.65 -10.18 1.93
C MET A 21 -4.12 -10.31 2.37
N LEU A 22 -5.04 -9.66 1.66
CA LEU A 22 -6.49 -9.83 1.88
C LEU A 22 -6.92 -11.30 1.66
N ALA A 23 -6.44 -11.94 0.60
CA ALA A 23 -6.73 -13.35 0.31
C ALA A 23 -6.17 -14.32 1.37
N LEU A 24 -5.09 -13.92 2.07
CA LEU A 24 -4.54 -14.63 3.23
C LEU A 24 -5.30 -14.34 4.54
N GLY A 25 -6.37 -13.54 4.50
CA GLY A 25 -7.22 -13.23 5.65
C GLY A 25 -6.76 -12.05 6.49
N MET A 26 -5.78 -11.28 6.03
CA MET A 26 -5.33 -10.08 6.74
C MET A 26 -6.39 -8.98 6.67
N THR A 27 -6.60 -8.29 7.79
CA THR A 27 -7.45 -7.10 7.87
C THR A 27 -6.73 -5.88 7.30
N ARG A 28 -7.48 -4.85 6.86
CA ARG A 28 -6.89 -3.58 6.40
C ARG A 28 -5.91 -2.97 7.39
N LYS A 29 -6.18 -3.11 8.70
CA LYS A 29 -5.31 -2.62 9.77
C LYS A 29 -3.98 -3.38 9.84
N GLU A 30 -4.00 -4.70 9.70
CA GLU A 30 -2.78 -5.52 9.67
C GLU A 30 -1.95 -5.23 8.42
N ILE A 31 -2.61 -5.05 7.27
CA ILE A 31 -1.93 -4.63 6.04
C ILE A 31 -1.28 -3.26 6.23
N ALA A 32 -1.99 -2.28 6.82
CA ALA A 32 -1.42 -0.96 7.10
C ALA A 32 -0.17 -1.02 8.00
N GLN A 33 -0.16 -1.92 8.99
CA GLN A 33 0.99 -2.15 9.87
C GLN A 33 2.20 -2.73 9.12
N GLU A 34 1.99 -3.66 8.20
CA GLU A 34 3.08 -4.17 7.34
C GLU A 34 3.63 -3.08 6.41
N PHE A 35 2.76 -2.26 5.82
CA PHE A 35 3.18 -1.10 5.02
C PHE A 35 3.98 -0.08 5.84
N ASP A 36 3.66 0.09 7.13
CA ASP A 36 4.45 0.90 8.07
C ASP A 36 5.87 0.36 8.29
N VAL A 37 6.04 -0.97 8.30
CA VAL A 37 7.35 -1.63 8.39
C VAL A 37 8.11 -1.46 7.08
N TRP A 38 7.44 -1.66 5.94
CA TRP A 38 8.03 -1.52 4.62
C TRP A 38 8.53 -0.11 4.35
N ASN A 39 7.77 0.91 4.80
CA ASN A 39 8.13 2.32 4.67
C ASN A 39 9.33 2.74 5.52
N LYS A 40 9.82 1.88 6.43
CA LYS A 40 11.03 2.10 7.22
C LYS A 40 12.21 1.24 6.75
N GLY A 41 12.00 0.46 5.71
CA GLY A 41 12.97 -0.49 5.16
C GLY A 41 13.39 -0.12 3.75
N VAL A 42 13.67 -1.13 2.94
CA VAL A 42 14.14 -0.96 1.55
C VAL A 42 13.06 -0.44 0.59
N LEU A 43 11.80 -0.41 1.03
CA LEU A 43 10.65 0.06 0.25
C LEU A 43 10.18 1.46 0.67
N ASP A 44 10.97 2.19 1.48
CA ASP A 44 10.70 3.58 1.84
C ASP A 44 10.51 4.43 0.57
N SER A 45 9.26 4.80 0.30
CA SER A 45 8.86 5.50 -0.91
C SER A 45 7.50 6.16 -0.76
N PHE A 46 7.28 7.23 -1.52
CA PHE A 46 6.03 7.98 -1.50
C PHE A 46 4.79 7.11 -1.75
N LEU A 47 4.85 6.16 -2.69
CA LEU A 47 3.74 5.27 -2.99
C LEU A 47 3.41 4.31 -1.83
N ILE A 48 4.42 3.86 -1.08
CA ILE A 48 4.22 3.03 0.11
C ILE A 48 3.64 3.87 1.26
N GLU A 49 4.14 5.09 1.46
CA GLU A 49 3.65 6.03 2.46
C GLU A 49 2.16 6.35 2.27
N ILE A 50 1.75 6.78 1.08
CA ILE A 50 0.34 7.10 0.81
C ILE A 50 -0.57 5.87 0.88
N THR A 51 -0.04 4.68 0.55
CA THR A 51 -0.81 3.44 0.66
C THR A 51 -1.07 3.08 2.12
N ARG A 52 -0.05 3.22 2.99
CA ARG A 52 -0.22 3.07 4.44
C ARG A 52 -1.30 4.03 4.96
N ASP A 53 -1.22 5.30 4.59
CA ASP A 53 -2.16 6.32 5.08
C ASP A 53 -3.59 6.05 4.60
N PHE A 54 -3.75 5.65 3.33
CA PHE A 54 -5.03 5.25 2.77
C PHE A 54 -5.63 4.04 3.50
N LEU A 55 -4.83 3.01 3.81
CA LEU A 55 -5.29 1.83 4.55
C LEU A 55 -5.68 2.12 6.00
N ASN A 56 -5.07 3.15 6.60
CA ASN A 56 -5.40 3.63 7.95
C ASN A 56 -6.57 4.61 7.98
N HIS A 57 -6.94 5.20 6.84
CA HIS A 57 -8.06 6.12 6.74
C HIS A 57 -9.36 5.40 7.12
N ARG A 58 -10.11 6.02 8.04
CA ARG A 58 -11.47 5.62 8.39
C ARG A 58 -12.39 6.64 7.73
N ASP A 59 -13.40 6.18 7.01
CA ASP A 59 -14.49 7.07 6.61
C ASP A 59 -15.18 7.56 7.89
N ASP A 60 -14.93 8.82 8.24
CA ASP A 60 -15.60 9.49 9.35
C ASP A 60 -16.95 10.11 8.90
N GLU A 61 -17.34 9.93 7.64
CA GLU A 61 -18.61 10.42 7.08
C GLU A 61 -19.29 9.35 6.21
N GLY A 62 -20.41 8.82 6.72
CA GLY A 62 -21.43 8.09 5.96
C GLY A 62 -22.75 8.83 6.02
#